data_AF-L8LYF4-F1
#
_entry.id   AF-L8LYF4-F1
#
_cell.length_a   1.000
_cell.length_b   1.000
_cell.length_c   1.000
_cell.angle_alpha   90.00
_cell.angle_beta   90.00
_cell.angle_gamma   90.00
#
_symmetry.space_group_name_H-M   'P 1'
#
loop_
_entity.id
_entity.type
_entity.pdbx_description
1 polymer ?
#
loop_
_entity_poly.entity_id
_entity_poly.type
_entity_poly.pdbx_seq_one_letter_code
_entity_poly.pdbx_strand_id
1 'polypeptide(L)' 'MILAGGLNPNNVSTSAIQIVKPFGVDVNSGVKNFTGFKDSRKVLDFIYNAKIESFKIQNTRIEK' A
#
# COMPACT_ATOMS: atom_id res chain seq x y z
N MET A 1 -10.70 4.68 -8.83
CA MET A 1 -11.02 4.54 -7.39
C MET A 1 -9.74 4.58 -6.57
N ILE A 2 -9.71 5.38 -5.49
CA ILE A 2 -8.61 5.42 -4.52
C ILE A 2 -9.09 4.70 -3.25
N LEU A 3 -8.30 3.75 -2.74
CA LEU A 3 -8.59 3.03 -1.50
C LEU A 3 -7.88 3.68 -0.31
N ALA A 4 -8.62 3.94 0.77
CA ALA A 4 -8.12 4.56 1.98
C ALA A 4 -8.76 3.92 3.23
N GLY A 5 -8.31 4.34 4.41
CA GLY A 5 -8.86 3.90 5.69
C GLY A 5 -8.12 2.70 6.27
N GLY A 6 -7.45 2.88 7.42
CA GLY A 6 -6.77 1.81 8.14
C GLY A 6 -5.55 1.19 7.45
N LEU A 7 -5.15 1.70 6.27
CA LEU A 7 -4.00 1.19 5.54
C LEU A 7 -2.71 1.43 6.31
N ASN A 8 -1.81 0.45 6.24
CA ASN A 8 -0.49 0.46 6.86
C ASN A 8 0.45 -0.49 6.09
N PRO A 9 1.77 -0.50 6.39
CA PRO A 9 2.71 -1.33 5.65
C PRO A 9 2.37 -2.82 5.62
N ASN A 10 1.67 -3.34 6.63
CA ASN A 10 1.40 -4.77 6.76
C ASN A 10 0.18 -5.25 5.94
N ASN A 11 -0.73 -4.34 5.55
CA ASN A 11 -1.97 -4.72 4.85
C ASN A 11 -2.10 -4.16 3.43
N VAL A 12 -1.26 -3.19 3.04
CA VAL A 12 -1.41 -2.49 1.74
C VAL A 12 -1.24 -3.42 0.54
N SER A 13 -0.35 -4.43 0.63
CA SER A 13 -0.10 -5.39 -0.46
C SER A 13 -1.23 -6.43 -0.56
N THR A 14 -1.36 -7.32 0.42
CA THR A 14 -2.22 -8.51 0.36
C THR A 14 -3.70 -8.18 0.53
N SER A 15 -4.07 -7.48 1.60
CA SER A 15 -5.47 -7.26 1.94
C SER A 15 -6.11 -6.10 1.16
N ALA A 16 -5.31 -5.16 0.66
CA ALA A 16 -5.79 -3.98 -0.06
C ALA A 16 -5.59 -4.10 -1.58
N ILE A 17 -4.35 -4.04 -2.07
CA ILE A 17 -4.09 -3.97 -3.52
C ILE A 17 -4.44 -5.27 -4.24
N GLN A 18 -4.02 -6.43 -3.71
CA GLN A 18 -4.23 -7.71 -4.37
C GLN A 18 -5.72 -8.05 -4.54
N ILE A 19 -6.53 -7.75 -3.53
CA ILE A 19 -7.97 -8.05 -3.51
C ILE A 19 -8.77 -7.01 -4.29
N VAL A 20 -8.59 -5.72 -3.95
CA VAL A 20 -9.45 -4.63 -4.45
C VAL A 20 -9.01 -4.13 -5.82
N LYS A 21 -7.71 -4.26 -6.15
CA LYS A 21 -7.09 -3.73 -7.39
C LYS A 21 -7.43 -2.26 -7.63
N PRO A 22 -7.25 -1.36 -6.63
CA PRO A 22 -7.59 0.04 -6.78
C PRO A 22 -6.64 0.74 -7.76
N PHE A 23 -7.06 1.91 -8.27
CA PHE A 23 -6.17 2.76 -9.07
C PHE A 23 -5.02 3.34 -8.23
N GLY A 24 -5.29 3.63 -6.95
CA GLY A 24 -4.29 4.12 -6.01
C GLY A 24 -4.71 3.87 -4.56
N VAL A 25 -3.78 4.10 -3.64
CA VAL A 25 -4.00 3.98 -2.19
C VAL A 25 -3.60 5.27 -1.48
N ASP A 26 -4.32 5.64 -0.42
CA ASP A 26 -4.00 6.79 0.44
C ASP A 26 -3.79 6.36 1.90
N VAL A 27 -2.78 6.95 2.56
CA VAL A 27 -2.42 6.59 3.94
C VAL A 27 -2.06 7.79 4.80
N ASN A 28 -2.77 7.92 5.92
CA ASN A 28 -2.47 8.91 6.95
C ASN A 28 -1.88 8.30 8.22
N SER A 29 -2.73 7.70 9.07
CA SER A 29 -2.37 7.25 10.42
C SER A 29 -1.48 6.02 10.46
N GLY A 30 -1.63 5.07 9.52
CA GLY A 30 -0.86 3.83 9.52
C GLY A 30 0.65 3.97 9.26
N VAL A 31 1.11 5.17 8.95
CA VAL A 31 2.54 5.51 8.77
C VAL A 31 3.04 6.55 9.79
N LYS A 32 2.28 6.82 10.86
CA LYS A 32 2.71 7.71 11.94
C LYS A 32 3.47 6.95 13.05
N ASN A 33 4.34 7.67 13.76
CA ASN A 33 4.93 7.22 15.02
C ASN A 33 4.03 7.61 16.21
N PHE A 34 4.47 7.30 17.43
CA PHE A 34 3.72 7.58 18.66
C PHE A 34 3.54 9.08 18.95
N THR A 35 4.37 9.95 18.38
CA THR A 35 4.26 11.40 18.51
C THR A 35 3.30 12.01 17.48
N GLY A 36 2.68 11.21 16.61
CA GLY A 36 1.73 11.66 15.59
C GLY A 36 2.37 12.21 14.31
N PHE A 37 3.69 12.24 14.20
CA PHE A 37 4.42 12.59 12.99
C PHE A 37 4.63 11.37 12.10
N LYS A 38 4.93 11.60 10.81
CA LYS A 38 5.24 10.51 9.87
C LYS A 38 6.55 9.83 10.29
N ASP A 39 6.53 8.50 10.37
CA ASP A 39 7.74 7.70 10.52
C ASP A 39 8.29 7.38 9.13
N SER A 40 9.48 7.88 8.82
CA SER A 40 10.10 7.70 7.49
C SER A 40 10.25 6.23 7.12
N ARG A 41 10.52 5.33 8.07
CA ARG A 41 10.63 3.89 7.79
C ARG A 41 9.28 3.32 7.39
N LYS A 42 8.23 3.62 8.16
CA LYS A 42 6.86 3.17 7.82
C LYS A 42 6.38 3.70 6.47
N VAL A 43 6.75 4.94 6.12
CA VAL A 43 6.42 5.51 4.80
C VAL A 43 7.13 4.74 3.69
N LEU A 44 8.43 4.48 3.84
CA LEU A 44 9.20 3.71 2.87
C LEU A 44 8.66 2.28 2.71
N ASP A 45 8.40 1.59 3.82
CA ASP A 45 7.83 0.24 3.82
C ASP A 45 6.46 0.21 3.14
N PHE A 46 5.62 1.21 3.40
CA PHE A 46 4.31 1.33 2.76
C PHE A 46 4.43 1.47 1.24
N ILE A 47 5.31 2.37 0.77
CA ILE A 47 5.52 2.60 -0.67
C ILE A 47 6.08 1.35 -1.34
N TYR A 48 7.09 0.72 -0.71
CA TYR A 48 7.73 -0.49 -1.21
C TYR A 48 6.70 -1.63 -1.36
N ASN A 49 5.94 -1.92 -0.30
CA ASN A 49 4.92 -2.97 -0.32
C ASN A 49 3.80 -2.68 -1.32
N ALA A 50 3.37 -1.42 -1.45
CA ALA A 50 2.37 -1.03 -2.43
C ALA A 50 2.85 -1.21 -3.87
N LYS A 51 4.08 -0.77 -4.17
CA LYS A 51 4.63 -0.80 -5.53
C LYS A 51 5.01 -2.21 -5.99
N ILE A 52 5.60 -3.03 -5.13
CA ILE A 52 5.95 -4.42 -5.49
C ILE A 52 4.70 -5.19 -5.86
N GLU A 53 3.62 -5.06 -5.08
CA GLU A 53 2.39 -5.79 -5.38
C GLU A 53 1.75 -5.30 -6.68
N SER A 54 1.76 -3.97 -6.91
CA SER A 54 1.31 -3.40 -8.17
C SER A 54 2.09 -3.98 -9.37
N PHE A 55 3.41 -4.08 -9.28
CA PHE A 55 4.26 -4.63 -10.35
C PHE A 55 3.95 -6.11 -10.64
N LYS A 56 3.80 -6.94 -9.59
CA LYS A 56 3.41 -8.36 -9.74
C LYS A 56 2.09 -8.50 -10.50
N ILE A 57 1.06 -7.75 -10.10
CA ILE A 57 -0.26 -7.79 -10.73
C ILE A 57 -0.20 -7.41 -12.20
N GLN A 58 0.60 -6.39 -12.57
CA GLN A 58 0.75 -6.00 -13.97
C GLN A 58 1.44 -7.09 -14.79
N ASN A 59 2.51 -7.71 -14.30
CA ASN A 59 3.19 -8.80 -15.02
C ASN A 59 2.28 -10.02 -15.21
N THR A 60 1.50 -10.42 -14.20
CA THR A 60 0.55 -11.54 -14.33
C THR A 60 -0.58 -11.24 -15.34
N ARG A 61 -0.89 -9.97 -15.62
CA ARG A 61 -1.87 -9.60 -16.64
C ARG A 61 -1.31 -9.63 -18.06
N ILE A 62 0.01 -9.54 -18.22
CA ILE A 62 0.67 -9.60 -19.54
C ILE A 62 0.79 -11.06 -20.01
N GLU A 63 0.89 -12.01 -19.08
CA GLU A 63 1.00 -13.45 -19.39
C GLU A 63 -0.36 -14.16 -19.63
N LYS A 64 -1.48 -13.44 -19.60
CA LYS A 64 -2.83 -13.96 -19.87
C LYS A 64 -3.42 -13.34 -21.12
#